data_AF-A0A7R9EKW8-F1
#
_entry.id   AF-A0A7R9EKW8-F1
#
_cell.length_a   1.000
_cell.length_b   1.000
_cell.length_c   1.000
_cell.angle_alpha   90.00
_cell.angle_beta   90.00
_cell.angle_gamma   90.00
#
_symmetry.space_group_name_H-M   'P 1'
#
loop_
_entity.id
_entity.type
_entity.pdbx_description
1 polymer ?
#
loop_
_entity_poly.entity_id
_entity_poly.type
_entity_poly.pdbx_seq_one_letter_code
_entity_poly.pdbx_strand_id
1 'polypeptide(L)'
;HGAEFRQEFEEPIVWSQQPDAEAEVRAIGEERAAELNRKTGWFILRRTQQVIDQYLPSKHEAVIFCAITPLQGAGGDLATQRYYPSHLNPTHAVLYIDNVEAMLYKEAVQFWNNKNAANGLAHLGVITALKKICNHPTLLSHATLNCQPDEENLVATLAQLIPADVATNLTQHSGKLNVVVHLLQELHTTKERIVLVSYYTQTLDLLAAICDGSGYSYCRLDGSTPTAQRLPLIDTFNNPHSNY
;
A
#
# COMPACT_ATOMS: atom_id res chain seq x y z
N HIS A 1 -14.74 35.82 16.52
CA HIS A 1 -13.56 35.20 15.89
C HIS A 1 -13.83 33.79 15.34
N GLY A 2 -13.93 32.72 16.15
CA GLY A 2 -14.13 31.35 15.63
C GLY A 2 -15.51 31.09 15.00
N ALA A 3 -16.58 31.60 15.61
CA ALA A 3 -17.95 31.44 15.10
C ALA A 3 -18.19 32.21 13.78
N GLU A 4 -17.62 33.41 13.67
CA GLU A 4 -17.69 34.23 12.45
C GLU A 4 -16.96 33.55 11.28
N PHE A 5 -15.75 33.01 11.52
CA PHE A 5 -15.03 32.25 10.51
C PHE A 5 -15.83 31.04 10.02
N ARG A 6 -16.49 30.33 10.95
CA ARG A 6 -17.28 29.16 10.61
C ARG A 6 -18.44 29.51 9.68
N GLN A 7 -19.19 30.55 10.02
CA GLN A 7 -20.35 30.99 9.24
C GLN A 7 -19.94 31.60 7.89
N GLU A 8 -18.82 32.34 7.86
CA GLU A 8 -18.38 33.09 6.67
C GLU A 8 -17.59 32.21 5.67
N PHE A 9 -16.80 31.25 6.15
CA PHE A 9 -15.91 30.44 5.31
C PHE A 9 -16.16 28.93 5.44
N GLU A 10 -16.11 28.37 6.66
CA GLU A 10 -16.13 26.91 6.86
C GLU A 10 -17.41 26.26 6.32
N GLU A 11 -18.58 26.72 6.78
CA GLU A 11 -19.88 26.15 6.43
C GLU A 11 -20.20 26.29 4.94
N PRO A 12 -20.09 27.49 4.30
CA PRO A 12 -20.34 27.62 2.87
C PRO A 12 -19.43 26.74 2.01
N ILE A 13 -18.14 26.62 2.37
CA ILE A 13 -17.19 25.76 1.65
C ILE A 13 -17.56 24.28 1.81
N VAL A 14 -17.88 23.83 3.03
CA VAL A 14 -18.25 22.42 3.29
C VAL A 14 -19.56 22.05 2.60
N TRP A 15 -20.57 22.93 2.62
CA TRP A 15 -21.84 22.70 1.94
C TRP A 15 -21.67 22.63 0.42
N SER A 16 -20.82 23.48 -0.17
CA SER A 16 -20.55 23.46 -1.61
C SER A 16 -19.92 22.16 -2.12
N GLN A 17 -19.23 21.42 -1.25
CA GLN A 17 -18.55 20.16 -1.58
C GLN A 17 -19.47 18.94 -1.47
N GLN A 18 -20.71 19.10 -1.01
CA GLN A 18 -21.65 18.00 -0.94
C GLN A 18 -22.07 17.55 -2.35
N PRO A 19 -22.25 16.24 -2.60
CA PRO A 19 -22.59 15.72 -3.93
C PRO A 19 -23.90 16.30 -4.49
N ASP A 20 -24.85 16.60 -3.61
CA ASP A 20 -26.19 17.11 -3.87
C ASP A 20 -26.31 18.64 -3.83
N ALA A 21 -25.19 19.36 -3.64
CA ALA A 21 -25.20 20.82 -3.56
C ALA A 21 -25.75 21.49 -4.83
N GLU A 22 -26.67 22.44 -4.66
CA GLU A 22 -27.21 23.25 -5.75
C GLU A 22 -26.15 24.17 -6.36
N ALA A 23 -26.37 24.60 -7.61
CA ALA A 23 -25.41 25.44 -8.33
C ALA A 23 -25.13 26.78 -7.60
N GLU A 24 -26.12 27.35 -6.93
CA GLU A 24 -25.98 28.58 -6.15
C GLU A 24 -25.07 28.37 -4.92
N VAL A 25 -25.27 27.27 -4.18
CA VAL A 25 -24.44 26.90 -3.03
C VAL A 25 -22.99 26.64 -3.46
N ARG A 26 -22.79 26.01 -4.64
CA ARG A 26 -21.46 25.81 -5.22
C ARG A 26 -20.73 27.12 -5.51
N ALA A 27 -21.42 28.06 -6.15
CA ALA A 27 -20.86 29.37 -6.47
C ALA A 27 -20.44 30.14 -5.20
N ILE A 28 -21.29 30.14 -4.16
CA ILE A 28 -20.98 30.79 -2.88
C ILE A 28 -19.75 30.14 -2.22
N GLY A 29 -19.67 28.81 -2.21
CA GLY A 29 -18.51 28.10 -1.64
C GLY A 29 -17.21 28.38 -2.39
N GLU A 30 -17.24 28.44 -3.73
CA GLU A 30 -16.08 28.81 -4.55
C GLU A 30 -15.61 30.24 -4.26
N GLU A 31 -16.53 31.20 -4.14
CA GLU A 31 -16.21 32.59 -3.80
C GLU A 31 -15.55 32.68 -2.41
N ARG A 32 -16.13 32.02 -1.40
CA ARG A 32 -15.57 32.01 -0.04
C ARG A 32 -14.22 31.31 0.03
N ALA A 33 -14.02 30.22 -0.72
CA ALA A 33 -12.72 29.56 -0.83
C ALA A 33 -11.67 30.47 -1.48
N ALA A 34 -12.03 31.17 -2.56
CA ALA A 34 -11.12 32.11 -3.23
C ALA A 34 -10.75 33.30 -2.33
N GLU A 35 -11.72 33.85 -1.60
CA GLU A 35 -11.49 34.93 -0.64
C GLU A 35 -10.54 34.47 0.49
N LEU A 36 -10.77 33.28 1.04
CA LEU A 36 -9.93 32.70 2.08
C LEU A 36 -8.50 32.47 1.59
N ASN A 37 -8.34 31.92 0.38
CA ASN A 37 -7.03 31.73 -0.24
C ASN A 37 -6.30 33.06 -0.45
N ARG A 38 -7.02 34.12 -0.87
CA ARG A 38 -6.44 35.47 -1.01
C ARG A 38 -5.98 36.04 0.33
N LYS A 39 -6.78 35.88 1.40
CA LYS A 39 -6.44 36.36 2.75
C LYS A 39 -5.25 35.62 3.35
N THR A 40 -5.17 34.30 3.16
CA THR A 40 -4.11 33.45 3.72
C THR A 40 -2.84 33.42 2.86
N GLY A 41 -2.93 33.70 1.56
CA GLY A 41 -1.82 33.64 0.62
C GLY A 41 -0.63 34.55 0.94
N TRP A 42 -0.85 35.65 1.68
CA TRP A 42 0.22 36.54 2.13
C TRP A 42 1.09 35.94 3.24
N PHE A 43 0.55 34.96 3.98
CA PHE A 43 1.22 34.31 5.11
C PHE A 43 1.71 32.90 4.77
N ILE A 44 1.21 32.32 3.67
CA ILE A 44 1.55 30.97 3.22
C ILE A 44 2.41 31.05 1.97
N LEU A 45 3.72 30.85 2.14
CA LEU A 45 4.63 30.66 1.02
C LEU A 45 4.61 29.19 0.58
N ARG A 46 3.97 28.91 -0.56
CA ARG A 46 4.02 27.60 -1.21
C ARG A 46 4.89 27.66 -2.47
N ARG A 47 6.05 27.00 -2.44
CA ARG A 47 6.87 26.77 -3.65
C ARG A 47 6.47 25.43 -4.25
N THR A 48 6.11 25.43 -5.53
CA THR A 48 5.87 24.20 -6.29
C THR A 48 7.19 23.65 -6.80
N GLN A 49 7.23 22.35 -7.11
CA GLN A 49 8.42 21.70 -7.66
C GLN A 49 8.82 22.24 -9.05
N GLN A 50 7.93 23.00 -9.71
CA GLN A 50 8.09 23.55 -11.08
C GLN A 50 9.40 24.31 -11.31
N VAL A 51 9.92 25.00 -10.29
CA VAL A 51 11.20 25.72 -10.39
C VAL A 51 12.39 24.76 -10.36
N ILE A 52 12.28 23.67 -9.60
CA ILE A 52 13.33 22.66 -9.42
C ILE A 52 13.31 21.66 -10.59
N ASP A 53 12.14 21.36 -11.16
CA ASP A 53 11.97 20.44 -12.29
C ASP A 53 12.79 20.86 -13.52
N GLN A 54 13.09 22.16 -13.67
CA GLN A 54 13.95 22.68 -14.75
C GLN A 54 15.40 22.22 -14.67
N TYR A 55 15.84 21.78 -13.49
CA TYR A 55 17.23 21.37 -13.22
C TYR A 55 17.34 19.88 -12.88
N LEU A 56 16.23 19.16 -12.86
CA LEU A 56 16.19 17.73 -12.59
C LEU A 56 15.88 16.95 -13.88
N PRO A 57 16.37 15.70 -14.00
CA PRO A 57 15.91 14.80 -15.05
C PRO A 57 14.39 14.62 -15.02
N SER A 58 13.81 14.24 -16.16
CA SER A 58 12.37 14.00 -16.27
C SER A 58 11.92 12.92 -15.29
N LYS A 59 10.99 13.29 -14.41
CA LYS A 59 10.36 12.35 -13.48
C LYS A 59 9.24 11.60 -14.19
N HIS A 60 9.32 10.27 -14.20
CA HIS A 60 8.25 9.41 -14.67
C HIS A 60 7.52 8.80 -13.47
N GLU A 61 6.21 8.99 -13.40
CA GLU A 61 5.36 8.42 -12.36
C GLU A 61 4.35 7.46 -13.00
N ALA A 62 4.28 6.24 -12.48
CA ALA A 62 3.33 5.22 -12.91
C ALA A 62 2.63 4.60 -11.70
N VAL A 63 1.32 4.39 -11.81
CA VAL A 63 0.52 3.66 -10.82
C VAL A 63 0.28 2.26 -11.36
N ILE A 64 0.82 1.25 -10.67
CA ILE A 64 0.68 -0.15 -11.05
C ILE A 64 -0.46 -0.78 -10.25
N PHE A 65 -1.46 -1.31 -10.95
CA PHE A 65 -2.55 -2.05 -10.35
C PHE A 65 -2.20 -3.53 -10.28
N CYS A 66 -1.87 -3.99 -9.07
CA CYS A 66 -1.66 -5.40 -8.79
C CYS A 66 -3.00 -6.05 -8.45
N ALA A 67 -3.46 -6.98 -9.29
CA ALA A 67 -4.63 -7.77 -8.99
C ALA A 67 -4.32 -8.77 -7.87
N ILE A 68 -5.29 -9.01 -6.99
CA ILE A 68 -5.28 -10.19 -6.13
C ILE A 68 -5.55 -11.38 -7.07
N THR A 69 -4.62 -12.33 -7.17
CA THR A 69 -4.80 -13.51 -8.04
C THR A 69 -6.08 -14.25 -7.62
N PRO A 70 -7.07 -14.47 -8.49
CA PRO A 70 -8.28 -15.16 -8.07
C PRO A 70 -8.00 -16.63 -7.76
N LEU A 71 -8.73 -17.16 -6.77
CA LEU A 71 -8.78 -18.59 -6.46
C LEU A 71 -9.36 -19.31 -7.71
N GLN A 72 -8.61 -20.21 -8.34
CA GLN A 72 -9.06 -20.90 -9.56
C GLN A 72 -10.14 -21.99 -9.29
N GLY A 73 -10.57 -22.15 -8.04
CA GLY A 73 -11.64 -23.07 -7.65
C GLY A 73 -13.05 -22.50 -7.85
N ALA A 74 -13.71 -22.99 -8.90
CA ALA A 74 -15.17 -23.06 -9.09
C ALA A 74 -15.93 -21.75 -9.34
N GLY A 75 -15.75 -21.18 -10.54
CA GLY A 75 -16.69 -20.20 -11.11
C GLY A 75 -15.98 -19.13 -11.91
N GLY A 76 -15.57 -19.46 -13.14
CA GLY A 76 -14.88 -18.52 -14.02
C GLY A 76 -15.76 -17.34 -14.40
N ASP A 77 -15.52 -16.18 -13.79
CA ASP A 77 -15.93 -14.90 -14.36
C ASP A 77 -14.99 -14.56 -15.52
N LEU A 78 -15.58 -14.32 -16.69
CA LEU A 78 -14.89 -14.01 -17.96
C LEU A 78 -13.96 -12.78 -17.90
N ALA A 79 -13.97 -12.00 -16.82
CA ALA A 79 -13.12 -10.83 -16.65
C ALA A 79 -11.63 -11.19 -16.46
N THR A 80 -11.32 -12.34 -15.87
CA THR A 80 -9.95 -12.74 -15.53
C THR A 80 -9.09 -13.08 -16.74
N GLN A 81 -9.73 -13.49 -17.85
CA GLN A 81 -9.04 -13.88 -19.07
C GLN A 81 -8.48 -12.68 -19.87
N ARG A 82 -8.92 -11.47 -19.56
CA ARG A 82 -8.54 -10.25 -20.29
C ARG A 82 -7.23 -9.61 -19.78
N TYR A 83 -6.75 -10.00 -18.60
CA TYR A 83 -5.61 -9.36 -17.94
C TYR A 83 -4.27 -10.10 -18.10
N TYR A 84 -4.27 -11.31 -18.67
CA TYR A 84 -3.04 -12.05 -18.99
C TYR A 84 -2.81 -12.07 -20.52
N PRO A 85 -1.82 -11.33 -21.04
CA PRO A 85 -1.51 -11.37 -22.47
C PRO A 85 -1.01 -12.77 -22.88
N SER A 86 -1.59 -13.29 -23.96
CA SER A 86 -1.39 -14.61 -24.56
C SER A 86 0.02 -14.86 -25.16
N HIS A 87 1.05 -14.15 -24.69
CA HIS A 87 2.40 -14.20 -25.25
C HIS A 87 3.47 -14.78 -24.29
N LEU A 88 3.08 -15.27 -23.12
CA LEU A 88 3.96 -16.07 -22.28
C LEU A 88 3.81 -17.57 -22.62
N ASN A 89 4.94 -18.16 -23.00
CA ASN A 89 5.14 -19.51 -23.55
C ASN A 89 4.38 -20.63 -22.79
N PRO A 90 3.74 -21.61 -23.45
CA PRO A 90 2.92 -22.64 -22.80
C PRO A 90 3.72 -23.80 -22.18
N THR A 91 5.02 -23.64 -21.94
CA THR A 91 5.90 -24.71 -21.43
C THR A 91 6.13 -24.72 -19.92
N HIS A 92 5.56 -23.76 -19.18
CA HIS A 92 5.51 -23.85 -17.72
C HIS A 92 4.13 -24.36 -17.32
N ALA A 93 4.08 -25.59 -16.81
CA ALA A 93 2.91 -26.10 -16.11
C ALA A 93 2.52 -25.09 -15.02
N VAL A 94 1.41 -24.37 -15.24
CA VAL A 94 0.80 -23.55 -14.21
C VAL A 94 0.21 -24.54 -13.20
N LEU A 95 0.97 -24.86 -12.17
CA LEU A 95 0.42 -25.48 -10.97
C LEU A 95 -0.64 -24.50 -10.47
N TYR A 96 -1.89 -24.95 -10.48
CA TYR A 96 -3.03 -24.23 -9.93
C TYR A 96 -2.72 -23.95 -8.45
N ILE A 97 -2.38 -22.71 -8.11
CA ILE A 97 -2.18 -22.29 -6.72
C ILE A 97 -3.48 -21.66 -6.27
N ASP A 98 -4.12 -22.28 -5.29
CA ASP A 98 -5.14 -21.63 -4.47
C ASP A 98 -4.53 -20.33 -3.89
N ASN A 99 -4.89 -19.17 -4.44
CA ASN A 99 -4.36 -17.92 -3.91
C ASN A 99 -4.90 -17.66 -2.50
N VAL A 100 -4.10 -18.00 -1.50
CA VAL A 100 -4.33 -17.77 -0.08
C VAL A 100 -4.67 -16.30 0.20
N GLU A 101 -4.07 -15.34 -0.52
CA GLU A 101 -4.40 -13.92 -0.41
C GLU A 101 -5.88 -13.64 -0.70
N ALA A 102 -6.43 -14.22 -1.78
CA ALA A 102 -7.83 -14.04 -2.17
C ALA A 102 -8.79 -14.70 -1.17
N MET A 103 -8.45 -15.91 -0.71
CA MET A 103 -9.24 -16.63 0.29
C MET A 103 -9.34 -15.84 1.60
N LEU A 104 -8.21 -15.37 2.13
CA LEU A 104 -8.16 -14.58 3.36
C LEU A 104 -8.86 -13.23 3.21
N TYR A 105 -8.72 -12.58 2.06
CA TYR A 105 -9.42 -11.34 1.76
C TYR A 105 -10.94 -11.55 1.80
N LYS A 106 -11.44 -12.61 1.17
CA LYS A 106 -12.85 -12.98 1.18
C LYS A 106 -13.35 -13.26 2.59
N GLU A 107 -12.60 -14.03 3.37
CA GLU A 107 -12.95 -14.36 4.76
C GLU A 107 -13.01 -13.11 5.64
N ALA A 108 -12.03 -12.20 5.53
CA ALA A 108 -12.00 -10.94 6.26
C ALA A 108 -13.22 -10.05 5.95
N VAL A 109 -13.65 -10.01 4.69
CA VAL A 109 -14.84 -9.27 4.26
C VAL A 109 -16.12 -9.96 4.72
N GLN A 110 -16.19 -11.28 4.71
CA GLN A 110 -17.34 -12.01 5.23
C GLN A 110 -17.50 -11.80 6.73
N PHE A 111 -16.40 -11.84 7.48
CA PHE A 111 -16.38 -11.49 8.90
C PHE A 111 -16.93 -10.08 9.14
N TRP A 112 -16.52 -9.11 8.31
CA TRP A 112 -17.03 -7.75 8.36
C TRP A 112 -18.54 -7.66 8.13
N ASN A 113 -19.04 -8.33 7.10
CA ASN A 113 -20.45 -8.30 6.72
C ASN A 113 -21.35 -9.00 7.76
N ASN A 114 -20.84 -10.04 8.41
CA ASN A 114 -21.57 -10.84 9.40
C ASN A 114 -21.46 -10.28 10.82
N LYS A 115 -20.86 -9.09 11.02
CA LYS A 115 -20.76 -8.50 12.35
C LYS A 115 -22.15 -8.23 12.92
N ASN A 116 -22.48 -8.83 14.05
CA ASN A 116 -23.62 -8.41 14.85
C ASN A 116 -23.28 -7.08 15.50
N ALA A 117 -24.21 -6.12 15.54
CA ALA A 117 -24.01 -4.80 16.14
C ALA A 117 -23.53 -4.84 17.62
N ALA A 118 -23.65 -6.00 18.28
CA ALA A 118 -23.17 -6.28 19.63
C ALA A 118 -21.66 -6.60 19.73
N ASN A 119 -21.03 -7.12 18.68
CA ASN A 119 -19.59 -7.37 18.64
C ASN A 119 -18.93 -6.14 18.03
N GLY A 120 -18.50 -5.22 18.89
CA GLY A 120 -17.79 -3.99 18.53
C GLY A 120 -16.40 -4.22 17.97
N LEU A 121 -16.23 -5.13 16.99
CA LEU A 121 -14.97 -5.28 16.30
C LEU A 121 -14.66 -3.95 15.62
N ALA A 122 -13.55 -3.34 16.03
CA ALA A 122 -13.17 -2.04 15.51
C ALA A 122 -13.00 -2.14 13.99
N HIS A 123 -13.68 -1.29 13.22
CA HIS A 123 -13.49 -1.10 11.78
C HIS A 123 -11.99 -1.11 11.40
N LEU A 124 -11.18 -0.52 12.29
CA LEU A 124 -9.73 -0.45 12.20
C LEU A 124 -9.03 -1.83 12.17
N GLY A 125 -9.53 -2.83 12.89
CA GLY A 125 -9.00 -4.18 12.92
C GLY A 125 -9.14 -4.88 11.56
N VAL A 126 -10.31 -4.78 10.93
CA VAL A 126 -10.54 -5.31 9.58
C VAL A 126 -9.67 -4.60 8.55
N ILE A 127 -9.62 -3.26 8.59
CA ILE A 127 -8.76 -2.48 7.69
C ILE A 127 -7.29 -2.90 7.86
N THR A 128 -6.84 -3.13 9.08
CA THR A 128 -5.46 -3.57 9.37
C THR A 128 -5.21 -4.97 8.81
N ALA A 129 -6.14 -5.90 8.99
CA ALA A 129 -6.03 -7.27 8.44
C ALA A 129 -5.96 -7.24 6.91
N LEU A 130 -6.86 -6.51 6.24
CA LEU A 130 -6.88 -6.38 4.79
C LEU A 130 -5.58 -5.77 4.25
N LYS A 131 -5.08 -4.70 4.89
CA LYS A 131 -3.79 -4.09 4.50
C LYS A 131 -2.63 -5.08 4.62
N LYS A 132 -2.63 -5.95 5.64
CA LYS A 132 -1.62 -7.00 5.82
C LYS A 132 -1.74 -8.07 4.74
N ILE A 133 -2.94 -8.59 4.49
CA ILE A 133 -3.21 -9.59 3.43
C ILE A 133 -2.69 -9.09 2.09
N CYS A 134 -3.07 -7.87 1.69
CA CYS A 134 -2.66 -7.29 0.41
C CYS A 134 -1.15 -7.02 0.28
N ASN A 135 -0.38 -7.08 1.38
CA ASN A 135 1.08 -6.99 1.34
C ASN A 135 1.68 -8.40 1.32
N HIS A 136 1.27 -9.27 2.25
CA HIS A 136 1.51 -10.72 2.21
C HIS A 136 0.72 -11.43 3.33
N PRO A 137 0.12 -12.62 3.10
CA PRO A 137 -0.63 -13.37 4.10
C PRO A 137 0.11 -13.62 5.43
N THR A 138 1.40 -13.96 5.40
CA THR A 138 2.19 -14.28 6.62
C THR A 138 2.29 -13.12 7.62
N LEU A 139 2.01 -11.89 7.20
CA LEU A 139 1.97 -10.73 8.09
C LEU A 139 0.87 -10.82 9.16
N LEU A 140 -0.14 -11.67 8.94
CA LEU A 140 -1.15 -12.01 9.94
C LEU A 140 -0.56 -12.90 11.04
N SER A 141 0.26 -13.89 10.70
CA SER A 141 0.93 -14.78 11.65
C SER A 141 1.92 -14.04 12.56
N HIS A 142 2.62 -13.03 12.04
CA HIS A 142 3.49 -12.18 12.88
C HIS A 142 2.71 -11.24 13.80
N ALA A 143 1.43 -11.00 13.51
CA ALA A 143 0.59 -10.15 14.34
C ALA A 143 0.11 -10.87 15.60
N THR A 144 -0.15 -12.18 15.49
CA THR A 144 -0.65 -13.00 16.61
C THR A 144 0.38 -13.23 17.70
N LEU A 145 1.68 -13.15 17.39
CA LEU A 145 2.76 -13.21 18.38
C LEU A 145 2.69 -12.10 19.43
N ASN A 146 2.05 -10.97 19.09
CA ASN A 146 1.91 -9.81 19.98
C ASN A 146 0.48 -9.67 20.56
N CYS A 147 -0.43 -10.59 20.25
CA CYS A 147 -1.80 -10.58 20.76
C CYS A 147 -1.87 -11.39 22.06
N GLN A 148 -2.67 -10.92 23.02
CA GLN A 148 -3.01 -11.74 24.18
C GLN A 148 -3.89 -12.92 23.74
N PRO A 149 -3.69 -14.13 24.30
CA PRO A 149 -4.38 -15.35 23.89
C PRO A 149 -5.90 -15.32 24.09
N ASP A 150 -6.40 -14.38 24.89
CA ASP A 150 -7.81 -14.30 25.31
C ASP A 150 -8.65 -13.33 24.46
N GLU A 151 -8.04 -12.61 23.51
CA GLU A 151 -8.78 -11.76 22.55
C GLU A 151 -9.04 -12.51 21.25
N GLU A 152 -10.29 -12.90 21.02
CA GLU A 152 -10.76 -13.39 19.72
C GLU A 152 -10.71 -12.24 18.70
N ASN A 153 -9.55 -12.05 18.09
CA ASN A 153 -9.30 -11.01 17.11
C ASN A 153 -9.27 -11.65 15.71
N LEU A 154 -10.00 -11.06 14.76
CA LEU A 154 -10.05 -11.44 13.34
C LEU A 154 -8.69 -11.88 12.78
N VAL A 155 -7.61 -11.18 13.14
CA VAL A 155 -6.26 -11.48 12.67
C VAL A 155 -5.80 -12.88 13.09
N ALA A 156 -6.15 -13.33 14.30
CA ALA A 156 -5.82 -14.67 14.79
C ALA A 156 -6.62 -15.76 14.07
N THR A 157 -7.91 -15.53 13.84
CA THR A 157 -8.76 -16.45 13.06
C THR A 157 -8.21 -16.62 11.64
N LEU A 158 -7.89 -15.51 10.97
CA LEU A 158 -7.33 -15.55 9.62
C LEU A 158 -5.94 -16.18 9.58
N ALA A 159 -5.11 -15.96 10.60
CA ALA A 159 -3.77 -16.55 10.67
C ALA A 159 -3.80 -18.09 10.75
N GLN A 160 -4.83 -18.68 11.37
CA GLN A 160 -5.01 -20.14 11.44
C GLN A 160 -5.37 -20.76 10.08
N LEU A 161 -5.89 -19.96 9.15
CA LEU A 161 -6.25 -20.41 7.80
C LEU A 161 -5.06 -20.39 6.82
N ILE A 162 -3.89 -19.91 7.26
CA ILE A 162 -2.69 -19.81 6.41
C ILE A 162 -2.01 -21.18 6.32
N PRO A 163 -1.87 -21.76 5.12
CA PRO A 163 -1.10 -22.97 4.91
C PRO A 163 0.38 -22.80 5.27
N ALA A 164 1.02 -23.87 5.75
CA ALA A 164 2.41 -23.81 6.26
C ALA A 164 3.45 -23.47 5.18
N ASP A 165 3.18 -23.80 3.92
CA ASP A 165 4.04 -23.55 2.76
C ASP A 165 4.05 -22.09 2.29
N VAL A 166 3.09 -21.28 2.74
CA VAL A 166 3.03 -19.85 2.39
C VAL A 166 4.25 -19.09 2.92
N ALA A 167 4.82 -19.52 4.04
CA ALA A 167 6.02 -18.92 4.61
C ALA A 167 7.28 -19.22 3.78
N THR A 168 7.31 -20.33 3.04
CA THR A 168 8.47 -20.72 2.23
C THR A 168 8.44 -20.14 0.82
N ASN A 169 7.26 -19.76 0.30
CA ASN A 169 7.07 -19.23 -1.05
C ASN A 169 6.50 -17.80 -1.04
N LEU A 170 7.30 -16.83 -0.57
CA LEU A 170 6.86 -15.43 -0.36
C LEU A 170 6.29 -14.72 -1.60
N THR A 171 6.68 -15.14 -2.80
CA THR A 171 6.30 -14.47 -4.06
C THR A 171 5.00 -15.01 -4.65
N GLN A 172 4.64 -16.27 -4.36
CA GLN A 172 3.48 -16.93 -4.97
C GLN A 172 2.15 -16.51 -4.33
N HIS A 173 2.19 -16.00 -3.10
CA HIS A 173 1.00 -15.68 -2.32
C HIS A 173 0.80 -14.18 -2.09
N SER A 174 1.46 -13.32 -2.87
CA SER A 174 1.23 -11.86 -2.87
C SER A 174 1.40 -11.26 -4.26
N GLY A 175 0.32 -10.71 -4.80
CA GLY A 175 0.36 -10.03 -6.11
C GLY A 175 1.34 -8.85 -6.14
N LYS A 176 1.47 -8.11 -5.03
CA LYS A 176 2.40 -6.98 -4.94
C LYS A 176 3.86 -7.43 -4.89
N LEU A 177 4.18 -8.42 -4.05
CA LEU A 177 5.56 -8.91 -3.96
C LEU A 177 6.00 -9.57 -5.26
N ASN A 178 5.11 -10.26 -5.96
CA ASN A 178 5.39 -10.80 -7.28
C ASN A 178 5.79 -9.71 -8.29
N VAL A 179 5.03 -8.61 -8.35
CA VAL A 179 5.36 -7.46 -9.20
C VAL A 179 6.70 -6.83 -8.79
N VAL A 180 6.95 -6.67 -7.49
CA VAL A 180 8.24 -6.15 -6.99
C VAL A 180 9.40 -7.04 -7.44
N VAL A 181 9.28 -8.36 -7.32
CA VAL A 181 10.33 -9.31 -7.74
C VAL A 181 10.63 -9.18 -9.22
N HIS A 182 9.60 -9.12 -10.07
CA HIS A 182 9.79 -8.90 -11.50
C HIS A 182 10.45 -7.55 -11.80
N LEU A 183 10.03 -6.47 -11.13
CA LEU A 183 10.67 -5.16 -11.27
C LEU A 183 12.14 -5.19 -10.82
N LEU A 184 12.45 -5.82 -9.70
CA LEU A 184 13.82 -5.97 -9.22
C LEU A 184 14.68 -6.75 -10.22
N GLN A 185 14.16 -7.83 -10.80
CA GLN A 185 14.88 -8.63 -11.80
C GLN A 185 15.21 -7.82 -13.05
N GLU A 186 14.22 -7.11 -13.62
CA GLU A 186 14.41 -6.31 -14.83
C GLU A 186 15.34 -5.11 -14.57
N LEU A 187 15.11 -4.36 -13.50
CA LEU A 187 15.90 -3.17 -13.16
C LEU A 187 17.31 -3.51 -12.65
N HIS A 188 17.54 -4.73 -12.15
CA HIS A 188 18.89 -5.17 -11.86
C HIS A 188 19.75 -5.28 -13.14
N THR A 189 19.13 -5.62 -14.29
CA THR A 189 19.86 -5.66 -15.56
C THR A 189 20.28 -4.27 -16.06
N THR A 190 19.52 -3.23 -15.71
CA THR A 190 19.83 -1.83 -16.06
C THR A 190 20.86 -1.19 -15.13
N LYS A 191 21.27 -1.90 -14.06
CA LYS A 191 22.17 -1.42 -13.00
C LYS A 191 21.69 -0.13 -12.33
N GLU A 192 20.38 0.04 -12.26
CA GLU A 192 19.77 1.17 -11.56
C GLU A 192 19.64 0.89 -10.07
N ARG A 193 19.70 1.96 -9.26
CA ARG A 193 19.44 1.86 -7.83
C ARG A 193 17.96 1.98 -7.55
N ILE A 194 17.47 1.08 -6.70
CA ILE A 194 16.04 0.94 -6.42
C ILE A 194 15.79 1.30 -4.97
N VAL A 195 14.86 2.23 -4.72
CA VAL A 195 14.42 2.59 -3.38
C VAL A 195 13.01 2.04 -3.18
N LEU A 196 12.89 1.03 -2.32
CA LEU A 196 11.60 0.48 -1.91
C LEU A 196 11.12 1.15 -0.62
N VAL A 197 9.89 1.67 -0.65
CA VAL A 197 9.29 2.36 0.50
C VAL A 197 8.05 1.59 0.95
N SER A 198 7.97 1.31 2.26
CA SER A 198 6.82 0.71 2.88
C SER A 198 6.51 1.41 4.21
N TYR A 199 5.22 1.58 4.50
CA TYR A 199 4.76 2.07 5.81
C TYR A 199 4.80 0.99 6.90
N TYR A 200 5.07 -0.27 6.55
CA TYR A 200 5.08 -1.40 7.46
C TYR A 200 6.47 -2.04 7.51
N THR A 201 7.11 -2.03 8.69
CA THR A 201 8.43 -2.65 8.92
C THR A 201 8.40 -4.16 8.68
N GLN A 202 7.31 -4.84 9.04
CA GLN A 202 7.13 -6.27 8.76
C GLN A 202 7.16 -6.58 7.25
N THR A 203 6.66 -5.66 6.40
CA THR A 203 6.79 -5.82 4.95
C THR A 203 8.23 -5.58 4.48
N LEU A 204 8.99 -4.69 5.14
CA LEU A 204 10.42 -4.54 4.87
C LEU A 204 11.22 -5.80 5.24
N ASP A 205 10.81 -6.53 6.27
CA ASP A 205 11.42 -7.83 6.63
C ASP A 205 11.24 -8.85 5.50
N LEU A 206 10.04 -8.89 4.87
CA LEU A 206 9.79 -9.76 3.71
C LEU A 206 10.60 -9.35 2.49
N LEU A 207 10.71 -8.04 2.22
CA LEU A 207 11.52 -7.53 1.11
C LEU A 207 13.01 -7.84 1.32
N ALA A 208 13.51 -7.71 2.55
CA ALA A 208 14.86 -8.11 2.91
C ALA A 208 15.10 -9.60 2.63
N ALA A 209 14.18 -10.48 3.04
CA ALA A 209 14.28 -11.91 2.75
C ALA A 209 14.27 -12.23 1.24
N ILE A 210 13.49 -11.49 0.44
CA ILE A 210 13.50 -11.62 -1.03
C ILE A 210 14.85 -11.18 -1.61
N CYS A 211 15.42 -10.08 -1.13
CA CYS A 211 16.75 -9.62 -1.53
C CYS A 211 17.83 -10.64 -1.17
N ASP A 212 17.82 -11.15 0.07
CA ASP A 212 18.75 -12.19 0.54
C ASP A 212 18.66 -13.46 -0.33
N GLY A 213 17.45 -13.93 -0.61
CA GLY A 213 17.21 -15.11 -1.44
C GLY A 213 17.59 -14.93 -2.91
N SER A 214 17.61 -13.69 -3.40
CA SER A 214 17.97 -13.35 -4.79
C SER A 214 19.42 -12.88 -4.94
N GLY A 215 20.16 -12.75 -3.83
CA GLY A 215 21.54 -12.26 -3.82
C GLY A 215 21.68 -10.76 -4.08
N TYR A 216 20.64 -9.96 -3.84
CA TYR A 216 20.70 -8.50 -3.97
C TYR A 216 21.31 -7.86 -2.72
N SER A 217 22.29 -6.99 -2.92
CA SER A 217 22.81 -6.15 -1.83
C SER A 217 21.81 -5.05 -1.52
N TYR A 218 21.49 -4.84 -0.24
CA TYR A 218 20.59 -3.78 0.18
C TYR A 218 21.04 -3.13 1.49
N CYS A 219 20.57 -1.91 1.72
CA CYS A 219 20.61 -1.25 3.01
C CYS A 219 19.18 -0.90 3.45
N ARG A 220 18.93 -0.94 4.76
CA ARG A 220 17.62 -0.65 5.33
C ARG A 220 17.69 0.55 6.26
N LEU A 221 16.76 1.48 6.10
CA LEU A 221 16.57 2.63 6.96
C LEU A 221 15.13 2.64 7.46
N ASP A 222 14.95 2.49 8.78
CA ASP A 222 13.63 2.52 9.43
C ASP A 222 13.68 3.20 10.81
N GLY A 223 12.55 3.16 11.53
CA GLY A 223 12.43 3.79 12.85
C GLY A 223 13.36 3.23 13.92
N SER A 224 13.82 1.98 13.77
CA SER A 224 14.76 1.33 14.70
C SER A 224 16.21 1.71 14.42
N THR A 225 16.50 2.28 13.25
CA THR A 225 17.85 2.72 12.86
C THR A 225 18.30 3.91 13.72
N PRO A 226 19.40 3.77 14.50
CA PRO A 226 19.92 4.85 15.32
C PRO A 226 20.26 6.10 14.51
N THR A 227 19.94 7.29 15.03
CA THR A 227 20.15 8.57 14.33
C THR A 227 21.57 8.73 13.78
N ALA A 228 22.58 8.31 14.55
CA ALA A 228 23.98 8.41 14.16
C ALA A 228 24.35 7.55 12.93
N GLN A 229 23.60 6.49 12.64
CA GLN A 229 23.86 5.59 11.50
C GLN A 229 23.09 5.98 10.24
N ARG A 230 22.09 6.87 10.34
CA ARG A 230 21.23 7.22 9.20
C ARG A 230 21.98 7.93 8.07
N LEU A 231 22.78 8.94 8.39
CA LEU A 231 23.57 9.67 7.40
C LEU A 231 24.60 8.75 6.71
N PRO A 232 25.43 7.96 7.44
CA PRO A 232 26.33 7.00 6.82
C PRO A 232 25.66 6.02 5.85
N LEU A 233 24.47 5.51 6.19
CA LEU A 233 23.71 4.61 5.29
C LEU A 233 23.30 5.33 3.99
N ILE A 234 22.78 6.56 4.10
CA ILE A 234 22.40 7.37 2.95
C ILE A 234 23.61 7.68 2.08
N ASP A 235 24.74 8.06 2.68
CA ASP A 235 25.98 8.38 1.96
C ASP A 235 26.54 7.15 1.24
N THR A 236 26.49 5.98 1.88
CA THR A 236 26.93 4.71 1.28
C THR A 236 26.03 4.32 0.11
N PHE A 237 24.71 4.53 0.20
CA PHE A 237 23.79 4.27 -0.91
C PHE A 237 23.97 5.25 -2.09
N ASN A 238 24.25 6.52 -1.80
CA ASN A 238 24.45 7.54 -2.83
C ASN A 238 25.84 7.48 -3.49
N ASN A 239 26.83 6.85 -2.87
CA ASN A 239 28.17 6.71 -3.44
C ASN A 239 28.15 5.92 -4.78
N PRO A 240 28.60 6.48 -5.92
CA PRO A 240 28.63 5.79 -7.22
C PRO A 240 29.39 4.46 -7.24
N HIS A 241 30.33 4.26 -6.31
CA HIS A 241 31.16 3.05 -6.20
C HIS A 241 30.63 2.05 -5.16
N SER A 242 29.44 2.30 -4.62
CA SER A 242 28.78 1.36 -3.73
C SER A 242 28.37 0.08 -4.45
N ASN A 243 28.34 -1.02 -3.71
CA ASN A 243 27.91 -2.34 -4.21
C ASN A 243 26.38 -2.56 -4.09
N TYR A 244 25.64 -1.53 -3.68
CA TYR A 244 24.17 -1.50 -3.70
C TYR A 244 23.62 -1.17 -5.08
#